data_AF-A0A5M9ZHR9-F1
#
_entry.id   AF-A0A5M9ZHR9-F1
#
_cell.length_a   1.000
_cell.length_b   1.000
_cell.length_c   1.000
_cell.angle_alpha   90.00
_cell.angle_beta   90.00
_cell.angle_gamma   90.00
#
_symmetry.space_group_name_H-M   'P 1'
#
loop_
_entity.id
_entity.type
_entity.pdbx_description
1 polymer ?
#
loop_
_entity_poly.entity_id
_entity_poly.type
_entity_poly.pdbx_seq_one_letter_code
_entity_poly.pdbx_strand_id
1 'polypeptide(L)' 'MDQPWFCPHCGRPLEARRVADNATGRVGFRAECPHPGHYRTVVCATRAAVERRLERDFGAPDA' A
#
# COMPACT_ATOMS: atom_id res chain seq x y z
N MET A 1 -9.33 3.59 13.40
CA MET A 1 -9.96 2.63 12.48
C MET A 1 -9.24 2.80 11.15
N ASP A 2 -8.38 1.84 10.81
CA ASP A 2 -7.60 1.82 9.55
C ASP A 2 -8.59 1.37 8.48
N GLN A 3 -9.18 2.32 7.76
CA GLN A 3 -10.14 1.98 6.73
C GLN A 3 -9.39 1.46 5.50
N PRO A 4 -9.61 0.20 5.09
CA PRO A 4 -8.75 -0.39 4.07
C PRO A 4 -9.20 0.04 2.68
N TRP A 5 -8.29 0.63 1.91
CA TRP A 5 -8.45 0.69 0.45
C TRP A 5 -8.59 -0.71 -0.12
N PHE A 6 -9.42 -0.89 -1.13
CA PHE A 6 -9.68 -2.21 -1.71
C PHE A 6 -8.99 -2.40 -3.05
N CYS A 7 -8.52 -3.62 -3.30
CA CYS A 7 -7.91 -4.01 -4.56
C CYS A 7 -8.96 -3.98 -5.68
N PRO A 8 -8.75 -3.26 -6.79
CA PRO A 8 -9.71 -3.15 -7.88
C PRO A 8 -9.93 -4.49 -8.63
N HIS A 9 -9.00 -5.44 -8.50
CA HIS A 9 -9.09 -6.73 -9.19
C HIS A 9 -9.92 -7.77 -8.43
N CYS A 10 -9.90 -7.75 -7.09
CA CYS A 10 -10.51 -8.81 -6.29
C CYS A 10 -11.31 -8.32 -5.08
N GLY A 11 -11.45 -7.00 -4.89
CA GLY A 11 -12.22 -6.39 -3.81
C GLY A 11 -11.67 -6.64 -2.40
N ARG A 12 -10.46 -7.19 -2.26
CA ARG A 12 -9.83 -7.47 -0.97
C ARG A 12 -9.15 -6.22 -0.42
N PRO A 13 -9.08 -6.03 0.92
CA PRO A 13 -8.37 -4.92 1.51
C PRO A 13 -6.88 -4.97 1.13
N LEU A 14 -6.32 -3.81 0.80
CA LEU A 14 -4.90 -3.61 0.55
C LEU A 14 -4.17 -3.49 1.88
N GLU A 15 -3.00 -4.13 1.97
CA GLU A 15 -2.21 -4.15 3.19
C GLU A 15 -0.93 -3.35 3.00
N ALA A 16 -0.69 -2.40 3.91
CA ALA A 16 0.57 -1.66 3.95
C ALA A 16 1.67 -2.51 4.60
N ARG A 17 2.62 -2.99 3.79
CA ARG A 17 3.73 -3.83 4.22
C ARG A 17 5.04 -3.04 4.26
N ARG A 18 5.83 -3.27 5.31
CA ARG A 18 7.21 -2.82 5.42
C ARG A 18 8.11 -3.69 4.53
N VAL A 19 8.89 -3.05 3.67
CA VAL A 19 9.84 -3.70 2.76
C VAL A 19 11.25 -3.17 3.04
N ALA A 20 12.20 -4.07 3.24
CA ALA A 20 13.61 -3.71 3.38
C ALA A 20 14.30 -3.88 2.03
N ASP A 21 14.96 -2.84 1.56
CA ASP A 21 15.86 -2.91 0.43
C ASP A 21 17.19 -3.48 0.92
N ASN A 22 17.49 -4.72 0.53
CA ASN A 22 18.70 -5.42 0.97
C ASN A 22 19.98 -4.82 0.40
N ALA A 23 19.91 -4.08 -0.70
CA ALA A 23 21.07 -3.47 -1.35
C ALA A 23 21.54 -2.19 -0.64
N THR A 24 20.60 -1.38 -0.15
CA THR A 24 20.88 -0.09 0.51
C THR A 24 20.66 -0.10 2.02
N GLY A 25 20.09 -1.18 2.56
CA GLY A 25 19.67 -1.28 3.96
C GLY A 25 18.48 -0.37 4.31
N ARG A 26 17.90 0.31 3.32
CA ARG A 26 16.80 1.25 3.55
C ARG A 26 15.50 0.50 3.73
N VAL A 27 14.70 1.00 4.65
CA VAL A 27 13.37 0.49 4.94
C VAL A 27 12.37 1.41 4.25
N GLY A 28 11.48 0.81 3.48
CA GLY A 28 10.32 1.48 2.93
C GLY A 28 9.03 0.76 3.28
N PHE A 29 7.94 1.32 2.78
CA PHE A 29 6.59 0.80 2.93
C PHE A 29 5.94 0.78 1.55
N ARG A 30 5.11 -0.23 1.30
CA ARG A 30 4.26 -0.27 0.12
C ARG A 30 2.93 -0.90 0.50
N ALA A 31 1.86 -0.47 -0.13
CA ALA A 31 0.60 -1.21 -0.11
C ALA A 31 0.61 -2.27 -1.21
N GLU A 32 0.18 -3.48 -0.86
CA GLU A 32 0.00 -4.57 -1.80
C GLU A 32 -1.29 -5.33 -1.50
N CYS A 33 -1.88 -5.89 -2.55
CA CYS A 33 -2.96 -6.85 -2.41
C CYS A 33 -2.36 -8.17 -1.87
N PRO A 34 -3.03 -8.85 -0.92
CA PRO A 34 -2.57 -10.14 -0.41
C PRO A 34 -2.47 -11.21 -1.50
N HIS A 35 -3.21 -11.06 -2.61
CA HIS A 35 -3.03 -11.90 -3.79
C HIS A 35 -1.88 -11.37 -4.66
N PRO A 36 -0.80 -12.15 -4.84
CA PRO A 36 0.37 -11.71 -5.58
C PRO A 36 0.00 -11.40 -7.04
N GLY A 37 0.47 -10.26 -7.54
CA GLY A 37 0.28 -9.87 -8.94
C GLY A 37 -0.98 -9.05 -9.24
N HIS A 38 -1.90 -8.87 -8.29
CA HIS A 38 -3.09 -8.04 -8.52
C HIS A 38 -2.79 -6.54 -8.47
N TYR A 39 -2.29 -6.07 -7.33
CA TYR A 39 -1.99 -4.66 -7.13
C TYR A 39 -0.83 -4.50 -6.15
N ARG A 40 0.09 -3.61 -6.49
CA ARG A 40 1.13 -3.13 -5.58
C ARG A 40 1.49 -1.70 -5.96
N THR A 41 1.67 -0.86 -4.95
CA THR A 41 2.23 0.47 -5.17
C THR A 41 3.76 0.42 -5.16
N VAL A 42 4.37 1.52 -5.59
CA VAL A 42 5.82 1.73 -5.47
C VAL A 42 6.23 1.80 -4.00
N VAL A 43 7.50 1.51 -3.72
CA VAL A 43 8.02 1.63 -2.35
C VAL A 43 8.14 3.10 -1.98
N CYS A 44 7.46 3.49 -0.90
CA CYS A 44 7.55 4.81 -0.28
C CYS A 44 8.45 4.77 0.96
N ALA A 45 9.00 5.92 1.35
CA ALA A 45 9.86 6.01 2.54
C ALA A 45 9.11 5.79 3.86
N THR A 46 7.83 6.14 3.94
CA THR A 46 7.01 6.07 5.16
C THR A 46 5.62 5.49 4.90
N ARG A 47 4.97 4.95 5.94
CA ARG A 47 3.57 4.47 5.86
C ARG A 47 2.60 5.57 5.45
N ALA A 48 2.75 6.77 6.00
CA ALA A 48 1.94 7.93 5.63
C ALA A 48 2.03 8.29 4.14
N ALA A 49 3.20 8.09 3.50
CA ALA A 49 3.36 8.30 2.07
C ALA A 49 2.65 7.22 1.24
N VAL A 50 2.55 5.99 1.76
CA VAL A 50 1.71 4.94 1.16
C VAL A 50 0.25 5.30 1.26
N GLU A 51 -0.22 5.76 2.42
CA GLU A 51 -1.61 6.17 2.65
C GLU A 51 -2.02 7.32 1.73
N ARG A 52 -1.21 8.39 1.66
CA ARG A 52 -1.42 9.50 0.70
C ARG A 52 -1.44 9.03 -0.75
N ARG A 53 -0.69 7.97 -1.06
CA ARG A 53 -0.69 7.41 -2.41
C ARG A 53 -1.98 6.66 -2.69
N LEU A 54 -2.42 5.82 -1.77
CA LEU A 54 -3.69 5.12 -1.87
C LEU A 54 -4.86 6.11 -1.94
N GLU A 55 -4.82 7.19 -1.17
CA GLU A 55 -5.79 8.28 -1.24
C GLU A 55 -5.85 8.92 -2.63
N ARG A 56 -4.69 9.14 -3.27
CA ARG A 56 -4.64 9.69 -4.63
C ARG A 56 -5.14 8.69 -5.68
N ASP A 57 -4.84 7.40 -5.50
CA ASP A 57 -5.14 6.36 -6.49
C ASP A 57 -6.61 5.85 -6.38
N PHE A 58 -7.19 5.87 -5.18
CA PHE A 58 -8.53 5.32 -4.89
C PHE A 58 -9.51 6.30 -4.23
N GLY A 59 -9.06 7.50 -3.84
CA GLY A 59 -9.83 8.43 -3.03
C GLY A 59 -9.61 8.26 -1.53
N ALA A 60 -10.09 9.23 -0.75
CA ALA A 60 -10.11 9.12 0.70
C ALA A 60 -10.96 7.91 1.11
N PRO A 61 -10.54 7.15 2.14
CA PRO A 61 -11.35 6.06 2.64
C PRO A 61 -12.67 6.64 3.20
N ASP A 62 -13.80 5.96 2.93
CA ASP A 62 -15.15 6.40 3.27
C ASP A 62 -15.38 6.40 4.80
N ALA A 63 -15.10 7.54 5.43
CA ALA A 63 -15.02 7.75 6.89
C ALA A 63 -16.21 7.22 7.71
#